data_AF-A0A914D1V0-F1
#
_entry.id   AF-A0A914D1V0-F1
#
_cell.length_a   1.000
_cell.length_b   1.000
_cell.length_c   1.000
_cell.angle_alpha   90.00
_cell.angle_beta   90.00
_cell.angle_gamma   90.00
#
_symmetry.space_group_name_H-M   'P 1'
#
loop_
_entity.id
_entity.type
_entity.pdbx_description
1 polymer ?
#
loop_
_entity_poly.entity_id
_entity_poly.type
_entity_poly.pdbx_seq_one_letter_code
_entity_poly.pdbx_strand_id
1 'polypeptide(L)'
;MSDTIQLNEGVDLCIVTDATASMGSFLTTVKEMIPQMIGIMKLTKVFKNFGILWYRDYCDNPVYGDEPEASKTAFVQLLNHVTRRTYVLHFTDAPPHHDHVFSNNIVKERAALKENFDWVKICHKLKQANVTVYSAINGSHFMMASFYVMLAEITKGNV
;
A
#
# COMPACT_ATOMS: atom_id res chain seq x y z
N MET A 1 0.67 -44.13 7.80
CA MET A 1 1.06 -42.87 7.11
C MET A 1 0.38 -41.76 7.88
N SER A 2 1.13 -40.91 8.58
CA SER A 2 0.55 -39.79 9.33
C SER A 2 0.19 -38.70 8.33
N ASP A 3 -1.10 -38.43 8.17
CA ASP A 3 -1.56 -37.24 7.48
C ASP A 3 -1.10 -36.02 8.27
N THR A 4 -0.01 -35.40 7.83
CA THR A 4 0.40 -34.09 8.33
C THR A 4 -0.69 -33.11 7.96
N ILE A 5 -1.51 -32.72 8.93
CA ILE A 5 -2.45 -31.60 8.79
C ILE A 5 -1.60 -30.39 8.40
N GLN A 6 -1.64 -29.98 7.13
CA GLN A 6 -1.16 -28.66 6.74
C GLN A 6 -2.08 -27.66 7.42
N LEU A 7 -1.64 -27.12 8.56
CA LEU A 7 -2.24 -25.93 9.13
C LEU A 7 -2.16 -24.86 8.06
N ASN A 8 -3.31 -24.47 7.51
CA ASN A 8 -3.39 -23.42 6.50
C ASN A 8 -2.66 -22.19 7.05
N GLU A 9 -1.49 -21.88 6.52
CA GLU A 9 -0.76 -20.63 6.77
C GLU A 9 -1.61 -19.50 6.17
N GLY A 10 -2.66 -19.12 6.88
CA GLY A 10 -3.66 -18.19 6.37
C GLY A 10 -3.03 -16.84 6.04
N VAL A 11 -3.75 -16.08 5.22
CA VAL A 11 -3.21 -14.90 4.55
C VAL A 11 -3.53 -13.63 5.36
N ASP A 12 -2.68 -12.62 5.31
CA ASP A 12 -2.99 -11.32 5.91
C ASP A 12 -3.62 -10.38 4.87
N LEU A 13 -4.53 -9.51 5.33
CA LEU A 13 -5.11 -8.44 4.53
C LEU A 13 -4.68 -7.10 5.11
N CYS A 14 -4.10 -6.23 4.28
CA CYS A 14 -3.71 -4.89 4.67
C CYS A 14 -4.35 -3.87 3.74
N ILE A 15 -4.89 -2.79 4.30
CA ILE A 15 -5.24 -1.60 3.53
C ILE A 15 -4.10 -0.61 3.67
N VAL A 16 -3.53 -0.19 2.55
CA VAL A 16 -2.58 0.93 2.48
C VAL A 16 -3.32 2.08 1.83
N THR A 17 -3.50 3.20 2.54
CA THR A 17 -4.26 4.33 2.01
C THR A 17 -3.51 5.63 2.15
N ASP A 18 -3.60 6.43 1.10
CA ASP A 18 -3.33 7.85 1.18
C ASP A 18 -4.37 8.51 2.10
N ALA A 19 -3.89 9.39 2.99
CA ALA A 19 -4.70 10.09 3.98
C ALA A 19 -4.58 11.62 3.89
N THR A 20 -4.31 12.15 2.71
CA THR A 20 -4.40 13.58 2.37
C THR A 20 -5.85 14.03 2.22
N ALA A 21 -6.07 15.35 2.14
CA ALA A 21 -7.42 15.91 2.12
C ALA A 21 -8.27 15.47 0.92
N SER A 22 -7.67 15.23 -0.25
CA SER A 22 -8.37 14.80 -1.46
C SER A 22 -9.03 13.42 -1.31
N MET A 23 -8.46 12.58 -0.45
CA MET A 23 -8.98 11.25 -0.11
C MET A 23 -10.14 11.27 0.90
N GLY A 24 -10.60 12.44 1.36
CA GLY A 24 -11.59 12.54 2.45
C GLY A 24 -12.91 11.80 2.23
N SER A 25 -13.46 11.84 1.02
CA SER A 25 -14.67 11.08 0.66
C SER A 25 -14.41 9.58 0.67
N PHE A 26 -13.27 9.18 0.09
CA PHE A 26 -12.84 7.79 0.03
C PHE A 26 -12.61 7.18 1.42
N LEU A 27 -11.91 7.88 2.31
CA LEU A 27 -11.68 7.46 3.70
C LEU A 27 -12.98 7.26 4.47
N THR A 28 -13.98 8.10 4.20
CA THR A 28 -15.32 7.95 4.79
C THR A 28 -15.98 6.64 4.33
N THR A 29 -15.89 6.31 3.04
CA THR A 29 -16.38 5.03 2.50
C THR A 29 -15.60 3.83 3.06
N VAL A 30 -14.27 3.92 3.18
CA VAL A 30 -13.46 2.85 3.79
C VAL A 30 -13.91 2.58 5.22
N LYS A 31 -14.19 3.63 6.00
CA LYS A 31 -14.69 3.51 7.37
C LYS A 31 -16.00 2.70 7.44
N GLU A 32 -16.89 2.88 6.48
CA GLU A 32 -18.15 2.14 6.38
C GLU A 32 -17.97 0.69 5.89
N MET A 33 -16.93 0.44 5.09
CA MET A 33 -16.62 -0.88 4.53
C MET A 33 -15.93 -1.80 5.55
N ILE A 34 -15.15 -1.26 6.50
CA ILE A 34 -14.37 -2.04 7.49
C ILE A 34 -15.23 -3.10 8.21
N PRO A 35 -16.41 -2.78 8.79
CA PRO A 35 -17.24 -3.79 9.46
C PRO A 35 -17.66 -4.93 8.53
N GLN A 36 -17.95 -4.62 7.26
CA GLN A 36 -18.37 -5.61 6.27
C GLN A 36 -17.23 -6.56 5.92
N MET A 37 -16.02 -6.03 5.70
CA MET A 37 -14.82 -6.84 5.49
C MET A 37 -14.53 -7.74 6.67
N ILE A 38 -14.59 -7.21 7.91
CA ILE A 38 -14.39 -8.02 9.11
C ILE A 38 -15.44 -9.14 9.19
N GLY A 39 -16.69 -8.87 8.81
CA GLY A 39 -17.75 -9.88 8.70
C GLY A 39 -17.39 -11.00 7.74
N ILE A 40 -16.99 -10.67 6.51
CA ILE A 40 -16.57 -11.64 5.48
C ILE A 40 -15.33 -12.42 5.92
N MET A 41 -14.35 -11.75 6.54
CA MET A 41 -13.14 -12.39 7.06
C MET A 41 -13.46 -13.44 8.14
N LYS A 42 -14.37 -13.12 9.07
CA LYS A 42 -14.83 -14.04 10.12
C LYS A 42 -15.54 -15.27 9.54
N LEU A 43 -16.33 -15.08 8.49
CA LEU A 43 -17.08 -16.15 7.82
C LEU A 43 -16.16 -17.07 7.01
N THR A 44 -15.25 -16.50 6.22
CA THR A 44 -14.38 -17.25 5.32
C THR A 44 -13.22 -17.94 6.04
N LYS A 45 -12.75 -17.39 7.17
CA LYS A 45 -11.56 -17.85 7.92
C LYS A 45 -10.28 -17.98 7.06
N VAL A 46 -10.27 -17.37 5.88
CA VAL A 46 -9.12 -17.33 4.96
C VAL A 46 -8.04 -16.40 5.50
N PHE A 47 -8.48 -15.26 6.03
CA PHE A 47 -7.60 -14.23 6.53
C PHE A 47 -7.29 -14.40 8.01
N LYS A 48 -6.01 -14.27 8.37
CA LYS A 48 -5.55 -14.36 9.77
C LYS A 48 -5.57 -13.00 10.44
N ASN A 49 -4.94 -12.01 9.83
CA ASN A 49 -4.88 -10.65 10.34
C ASN A 49 -5.45 -9.63 9.35
N PHE A 50 -5.96 -8.53 9.90
CA PHE A 50 -6.36 -7.35 9.17
C PHE A 50 -5.60 -6.15 9.72
N GLY A 51 -4.96 -5.38 8.84
CA GLY A 51 -4.25 -4.16 9.20
C GLY A 51 -4.66 -3.00 8.31
N ILE A 52 -4.54 -1.78 8.83
CA ILE A 52 -4.68 -0.56 8.06
C ILE A 52 -3.42 0.27 8.30
N LEU A 53 -2.77 0.66 7.22
CA LEU A 53 -1.64 1.57 7.20
C LEU A 53 -2.05 2.79 6.38
N TRP A 54 -2.07 3.95 7.01
CA TRP A 54 -2.25 5.21 6.29
C TRP A 54 -0.92 5.92 6.19
N TYR A 55 -0.72 6.64 5.09
CA TYR A 55 0.42 7.52 4.91
C TYR A 55 -0.05 8.91 4.50
N ARG A 56 0.85 9.87 4.70
CA ARG A 56 0.72 11.25 4.27
C ARG A 56 2.08 11.71 3.78
N ASP A 57 2.07 12.80 3.04
CA ASP A 57 3.29 13.48 2.68
C ASP A 57 4.12 13.99 3.87
N TYR A 58 5.40 14.28 3.63
CA TYR A 58 6.35 14.91 4.56
C TYR A 58 6.14 16.44 4.68
N CYS A 59 4.92 16.89 4.46
CA CYS A 59 4.50 18.29 4.52
C CYS A 59 4.45 18.80 5.98
N ASP A 60 4.75 20.09 6.17
CA ASP A 60 4.66 20.72 7.50
C ASP A 60 3.18 21.00 7.90
N ASN A 61 2.26 21.00 6.91
CA ASN A 61 0.83 21.13 7.13
C ASN A 61 0.13 19.77 6.91
N PRO A 62 -0.35 19.09 7.98
CA PRO A 62 -0.83 17.72 7.89
C PRO A 62 -2.10 17.53 7.05
N VAL A 63 -2.73 18.60 6.56
CA VAL A 63 -3.96 18.56 5.76
C VAL A 63 -3.69 18.63 4.25
N TYR A 64 -2.58 19.26 3.82
CA TYR A 64 -2.28 19.50 2.40
C TYR A 64 -0.89 18.92 2.08
N GLY A 65 -0.85 17.83 1.30
CA GLY A 65 0.37 17.29 0.69
C GLY A 65 0.66 17.95 -0.66
N ASP A 66 1.87 17.75 -1.21
CA ASP A 66 2.09 17.95 -2.64
C ASP A 66 1.72 16.71 -3.45
N GLU A 67 1.47 16.92 -4.73
CA GLU A 67 1.50 15.84 -5.71
C GLU A 67 2.90 15.87 -6.34
N PRO A 68 3.73 14.81 -6.25
CA PRO A 68 3.49 13.43 -5.77
C PRO A 68 3.46 13.21 -4.24
N GLU A 69 2.99 12.04 -3.79
CA GLU A 69 2.80 11.68 -2.37
C GLU A 69 3.78 10.59 -1.87
N ALA A 70 3.80 10.36 -0.55
CA ALA A 70 4.78 9.49 0.13
C ALA A 70 4.42 7.98 0.18
N SER A 71 3.91 7.40 -0.91
CA SER A 71 3.51 5.98 -0.95
C SER A 71 4.68 5.03 -0.70
N LYS A 72 5.92 5.44 -1.02
CA LYS A 72 7.13 4.64 -0.79
C LYS A 72 7.34 4.41 0.71
N THR A 73 7.16 5.44 1.53
CA THR A 73 7.24 5.30 2.98
C THR A 73 6.26 4.27 3.51
N ALA A 74 5.03 4.27 3.01
CA ALA A 74 4.03 3.29 3.41
C ALA A 74 4.48 1.85 3.11
N PHE A 75 4.95 1.59 1.89
CA PHE A 75 5.39 0.24 1.51
C PHE A 75 6.65 -0.22 2.26
N VAL A 76 7.59 0.69 2.53
CA VAL A 76 8.77 0.36 3.35
C VAL A 76 8.36 0.07 4.81
N GLN A 77 7.42 0.82 5.37
CA GLN A 77 6.87 0.53 6.70
C GLN A 77 6.11 -0.79 6.72
N LEU A 78 5.32 -1.11 5.70
CA LEU A 78 4.64 -2.39 5.56
C LEU A 78 5.64 -3.56 5.58
N LEU A 79 6.74 -3.46 4.83
CA LEU A 79 7.78 -4.49 4.77
C LEU A 79 8.37 -4.84 6.14
N ASN A 80 8.37 -3.91 7.11
CA ASN A 80 8.83 -4.17 8.48
C ASN A 80 7.85 -5.01 9.31
N HIS A 81 6.61 -5.17 8.85
CA HIS A 81 5.53 -5.86 9.57
C HIS A 81 5.04 -7.14 8.89
N VAL A 82 5.41 -7.36 7.62
CA VAL A 82 5.02 -8.55 6.86
C VAL A 82 5.78 -9.76 7.36
N THR A 83 5.06 -10.76 7.85
CA THR A 83 5.61 -12.04 8.36
C THR A 83 5.09 -13.26 7.63
N ARG A 84 4.12 -13.08 6.73
CA ARG A 84 3.47 -14.14 5.95
C ARG A 84 2.92 -13.53 4.65
N ARG A 85 2.32 -14.39 3.82
CA ARG A 85 1.63 -13.94 2.60
C ARG A 85 0.63 -12.83 2.95
N THR A 86 0.72 -11.71 2.25
CA THR A 86 -0.13 -10.53 2.52
C THR A 86 -0.77 -10.02 1.23
N TYR A 87 -2.07 -9.83 1.24
CA TYR A 87 -2.77 -9.06 0.21
C TYR A 87 -2.89 -7.62 0.66
N VAL A 88 -2.55 -6.69 -0.22
CA VAL A 88 -2.66 -5.25 0.02
C VAL A 88 -3.71 -4.66 -0.89
N LEU A 89 -4.68 -3.95 -0.33
CA LEU A 89 -5.54 -3.03 -1.05
C LEU A 89 -4.92 -1.63 -0.89
N HIS A 90 -4.37 -1.10 -1.97
CA HIS A 90 -3.72 0.20 -2.01
C HIS A 90 -4.67 1.24 -2.61
N PHE A 91 -4.90 2.34 -1.91
CA PHE A 91 -5.77 3.43 -2.35
C PHE A 91 -5.02 4.75 -2.36
N THR A 92 -5.03 5.43 -3.50
CA THR A 92 -4.35 6.71 -3.69
C THR A 92 -4.85 7.41 -4.95
N ASP A 93 -4.77 8.74 -4.96
CA ASP A 93 -5.05 9.60 -6.10
C ASP A 93 -3.81 10.34 -6.61
N ALA A 94 -2.61 10.00 -6.10
CA ALA A 94 -1.35 10.63 -6.46
C ALA A 94 -0.25 9.58 -6.79
N PRO A 95 0.76 9.92 -7.62
CA PRO A 95 1.90 9.05 -7.86
C PRO A 95 2.87 9.09 -6.66
N PRO A 96 3.79 8.11 -6.54
CA PRO A 96 4.88 8.21 -5.57
C PRO A 96 5.89 9.27 -5.99
N HIS A 97 6.58 9.90 -5.01
CA HIS A 97 7.74 10.77 -5.30
C HIS A 97 8.77 10.08 -6.19
N HIS A 98 9.29 10.78 -7.19
CA HIS A 98 10.30 10.27 -8.08
C HIS A 98 11.21 11.41 -8.56
N ASP A 99 12.42 11.07 -8.99
CA ASP A 99 13.53 12.01 -9.19
C ASP A 99 13.28 13.11 -10.23
N HIS A 100 12.24 12.97 -11.05
CA HIS A 100 11.85 13.96 -12.06
C HIS A 100 10.92 15.05 -11.53
N VAL A 101 10.41 14.95 -10.30
CA VAL A 101 9.62 15.99 -9.64
C VAL A 101 10.32 16.42 -8.37
N PHE A 102 10.88 17.63 -8.38
CA PHE A 102 11.64 18.17 -7.26
C PHE A 102 10.73 18.95 -6.31
N SER A 103 10.61 18.48 -5.07
CA SER A 103 9.95 19.17 -3.95
C SER A 103 10.78 19.04 -2.66
N ASN A 104 10.46 19.81 -1.63
CA ASN A 104 11.12 19.63 -0.32
C ASN A 104 10.73 18.29 0.32
N ASN A 105 9.58 17.73 -0.07
CA ASN A 105 9.04 16.51 0.53
C ASN A 105 9.76 15.27 0.01
N ILE A 106 10.12 15.20 -1.28
CA ILE A 106 11.00 14.14 -1.79
C ILE A 106 12.37 14.12 -1.10
N VAL A 107 12.92 15.28 -0.70
CA VAL A 107 14.19 15.34 0.04
C VAL A 107 14.02 14.73 1.43
N LYS A 108 12.94 15.07 2.13
CA LYS A 108 12.61 14.51 3.46
C LYS A 108 12.34 13.01 3.39
N GLU A 109 11.56 12.54 2.40
CA GLU A 109 11.28 11.12 2.20
C GLU A 109 12.56 10.35 1.86
N ARG A 110 13.41 10.88 0.98
CA ARG A 110 14.70 10.27 0.64
C ARG A 110 15.62 10.17 1.86
N ALA A 111 15.66 11.20 2.70
CA ALA A 111 16.44 11.17 3.94
C ALA A 111 15.92 10.11 4.93
N ALA A 112 14.60 9.91 4.99
CA ALA A 112 13.98 8.90 5.84
C ALA A 112 14.22 7.47 5.33
N LEU A 113 14.09 7.24 4.01
CA LEU A 113 14.16 5.90 3.42
C LEU A 113 15.57 5.48 3.01
N LYS A 114 16.48 6.42 2.77
CA LYS A 114 17.87 6.18 2.36
C LYS A 114 17.91 5.23 1.14
N GLU A 115 18.56 4.07 1.27
CA GLU A 115 18.65 3.06 0.21
C GLU A 115 17.31 2.42 -0.18
N ASN A 116 16.27 2.62 0.63
CA ASN A 116 14.91 2.11 0.41
C ASN A 116 14.00 3.09 -0.35
N PHE A 117 14.55 4.17 -0.94
CA PHE A 117 13.74 5.16 -1.69
C PHE A 117 13.39 4.72 -3.13
N ASP A 118 14.10 3.77 -3.71
CA ASP A 118 13.92 3.33 -5.10
C ASP A 118 12.62 2.52 -5.29
N TRP A 119 11.72 3.02 -6.14
CA TRP A 119 10.40 2.40 -6.37
C TRP A 119 10.49 0.96 -6.88
N VAL A 120 11.39 0.72 -7.83
CA VAL A 120 11.55 -0.60 -8.46
C VAL A 120 12.07 -1.59 -7.43
N LYS A 121 13.05 -1.19 -6.62
CA LYS A 121 13.56 -2.02 -5.51
C LYS A 121 12.47 -2.31 -4.48
N ILE A 122 11.63 -1.34 -4.13
CA ILE A 122 10.49 -1.55 -3.22
C ILE A 122 9.54 -2.61 -3.81
N CYS A 123 9.15 -2.50 -5.08
CA CYS A 123 8.28 -3.48 -5.74
C CYS A 123 8.85 -4.90 -5.66
N HIS A 124 10.15 -5.07 -5.90
CA HIS A 124 10.82 -6.37 -5.78
C HIS A 124 10.91 -6.87 -4.34
N LYS A 125 11.15 -6.00 -3.36
CA LYS A 125 11.13 -6.36 -1.94
C LYS A 125 9.74 -6.84 -1.50
N LEU A 126 8.66 -6.17 -1.95
CA LEU A 126 7.28 -6.61 -1.71
C LEU A 126 7.02 -8.00 -2.28
N LYS A 127 7.44 -8.25 -3.53
CA LYS A 127 7.36 -9.58 -4.14
C LYS A 127 8.13 -10.64 -3.34
N GLN A 128 9.36 -10.34 -2.93
CA GLN A 128 10.19 -11.23 -2.11
C GLN A 128 9.56 -11.53 -0.75
N ALA A 129 8.85 -10.55 -0.16
CA ALA A 129 8.09 -10.70 1.07
C ALA A 129 6.72 -11.37 0.89
N ASN A 130 6.40 -11.90 -0.30
CA ASN A 130 5.12 -12.53 -0.63
C ASN A 130 3.91 -11.60 -0.42
N VAL A 131 4.09 -10.33 -0.77
CA VAL A 131 3.05 -9.32 -0.81
C VAL A 131 2.49 -9.22 -2.23
N THR A 132 1.16 -9.22 -2.35
CA THR A 132 0.43 -8.98 -3.60
C THR A 132 -0.39 -7.71 -3.45
N VAL A 133 -0.19 -6.73 -4.34
CA VAL A 133 -0.80 -5.40 -4.22
C VAL A 133 -1.87 -5.17 -5.29
N TYR A 134 -3.07 -4.81 -4.85
CA TYR A 134 -4.17 -4.34 -5.69
C TYR A 134 -4.30 -2.83 -5.51
N SER A 135 -4.00 -2.04 -6.54
CA SER A 135 -4.05 -0.57 -6.41
C SER A 135 -5.31 -0.02 -7.06
N ALA A 136 -6.18 0.59 -6.27
CA ALA A 136 -7.32 1.34 -6.79
C ALA A 136 -6.93 2.82 -6.87
N ILE A 137 -6.84 3.31 -8.11
CA ILE A 137 -6.34 4.64 -8.44
C ILE A 137 -7.41 5.45 -9.15
N ASN A 138 -7.35 6.78 -9.04
CA ASN A 138 -8.22 7.65 -9.83
C ASN A 138 -7.79 7.59 -11.32
N GLY A 139 -8.67 7.08 -12.18
CA GLY A 139 -8.35 6.72 -13.58
C GLY A 139 -8.08 7.89 -14.53
N SER A 140 -8.15 9.14 -14.07
CA SER A 140 -7.97 10.33 -14.92
C SER A 140 -6.51 10.64 -15.28
N HIS A 141 -5.51 9.98 -14.68
CA HIS A 141 -4.08 10.30 -14.89
C HIS A 141 -3.25 9.09 -15.31
N PHE A 142 -3.07 8.90 -16.63
CA PHE A 142 -2.29 7.80 -17.22
C PHE A 142 -0.85 7.71 -16.69
N MET A 143 -0.20 8.85 -16.40
CA MET A 143 1.16 8.86 -15.85
C MET A 143 1.23 8.25 -14.45
N MET A 144 0.20 8.46 -13.60
CA MET A 144 0.13 7.85 -12.27
C MET A 144 -0.09 6.35 -12.36
N ALA A 145 -0.93 5.91 -13.30
CA ALA A 145 -1.24 4.50 -13.49
C ALA A 145 0.01 3.67 -13.77
N SER A 146 1.01 4.21 -14.47
CA SER A 146 2.23 3.47 -14.82
C SER A 146 2.99 2.89 -13.61
N PHE A 147 3.12 3.66 -12.51
CA PHE A 147 3.79 3.21 -11.29
C PHE A 147 3.04 2.06 -10.62
N TYR A 148 1.72 2.14 -10.60
CA TYR A 148 0.85 1.18 -9.93
C TYR A 148 0.57 -0.06 -10.78
N VAL A 149 0.55 0.07 -12.11
CA VAL A 149 0.55 -1.07 -13.04
C VAL A 149 1.82 -1.88 -12.87
N MET A 150 2.98 -1.23 -12.78
CA MET A 150 4.25 -1.91 -12.50
C MET A 150 4.24 -2.63 -11.15
N LEU A 151 3.76 -1.96 -10.10
CA LEU A 151 3.62 -2.54 -8.76
C LEU A 151 2.71 -3.77 -8.78
N ALA A 152 1.53 -3.66 -9.41
CA ALA A 152 0.58 -4.74 -9.57
C ALA A 152 1.22 -5.93 -10.32
N GLU A 153 1.84 -5.69 -11.47
CA GLU A 153 2.45 -6.76 -12.27
C GLU A 153 3.58 -7.48 -11.52
N ILE A 154 4.51 -6.74 -10.91
CA ILE A 154 5.64 -7.34 -10.17
C ILE A 154 5.15 -8.19 -9.00
N THR A 155 4.10 -7.74 -8.31
CA THR A 155 3.52 -8.40 -7.13
C THR A 155 2.42 -9.41 -7.45
N LYS A 156 2.10 -9.60 -8.74
CA LYS A 156 1.00 -10.45 -9.26
C LYS A 156 -0.39 -10.03 -8.76
N GLY A 157 -0.61 -8.72 -8.61
CA GLY A 157 -1.88 -8.11 -8.26
C GLY A 157 -2.61 -7.52 -9.46
N ASN A 158 -3.35 -6.42 -9.26
CA ASN A 158 -4.11 -5.74 -10.32
C ASN A 158 -4.21 -4.22 -10.04
N VAL A 159 -4.53 -3.43 -11.08
CA VAL A 159 -4.82 -1.98 -11.03
C VAL A 159 -6.20 -1.70 -11.60
#